data_AF-A0A3D1GT28-F1
#
_entry.id   AF-A0A3D1GT28-F1
#
_cell.length_a   1.000
_cell.length_b   1.000
_cell.length_c   1.000
_cell.angle_alpha   90.00
_cell.angle_beta   90.00
_cell.angle_gamma   90.00
#
_symmetry.space_group_name_H-M   'P 1'
#
loop_
_entity.id
_entity.type
_entity.pdbx_description
1 polymer ?
#
loop_
_entity_poly.entity_id
_entity_poly.type
_entity_poly.pdbx_seq_one_letter_code
_entity_poly.pdbx_strand_id
1 'polypeptide(L)'
;YAARYLAKNIVAAELAEKCTIQIAYAIGVAAPVSVYVNTYGTGKIADAKLAQILSDDQVMSLTPRGIREHLGLNQPIYVPSSAYGHFGRTAGEAGPGTFSWEARDLVDTLRAAAG
;
A
#
# COMPACT_ATOMS: atom_id res chain seq x y z
N TYR A 1 2.04 1.54 7.04
CA TYR A 1 2.69 2.07 5.83
C TYR A 1 2.23 1.36 4.58
N ALA A 2 2.37 0.03 4.48
CA ALA A 2 1.89 -0.77 3.34
C ALA A 2 0.42 -0.49 2.95
N ALA A 3 -0.52 -0.57 3.90
CA ALA A 3 -1.94 -0.29 3.61
C ALA A 3 -2.18 1.13 3.05
N ARG A 4 -1.45 2.14 3.56
CA ARG A 4 -1.49 3.51 3.02
C ARG A 4 -0.98 3.54 1.59
N TYR A 5 0.17 2.94 1.33
CA TYR A 5 0.81 2.89 0.02
C TYR A 5 -0.11 2.25 -1.02
N LEU A 6 -0.69 1.09 -0.70
CA LEU A 6 -1.63 0.39 -1.58
C LEU A 6 -2.90 1.21 -1.82
N ALA A 7 -3.54 1.75 -0.77
CA ALA A 7 -4.76 2.55 -0.92
C ALA A 7 -4.50 3.82 -1.74
N LYS A 8 -3.37 4.49 -1.51
CA LYS A 8 -2.96 5.67 -2.29
C LYS A 8 -2.75 5.32 -3.76
N ASN A 9 -2.15 4.16 -4.06
CA ASN A 9 -1.94 3.69 -5.42
C ASN A 9 -3.24 3.24 -6.10
N ILE A 10 -4.18 2.60 -5.40
CA ILE A 10 -5.52 2.27 -5.94
C ILE A 10 -6.25 3.54 -6.38
N VAL A 11 -6.25 4.58 -5.54
CA VAL A 11 -6.88 5.86 -5.88
C VAL A 11 -6.11 6.57 -7.00
N ALA A 12 -4.78 6.57 -6.97
CA ALA A 12 -3.96 7.17 -8.04
C ALA A 12 -4.09 6.45 -9.38
N ALA A 13 -4.35 5.14 -9.37
CA ALA A 13 -4.65 4.34 -10.55
C ALA A 13 -6.06 4.58 -11.10
N GLU A 14 -6.85 5.40 -10.41
CA GLU A 14 -8.25 5.70 -10.70
C GLU A 14 -9.13 4.46 -10.65
N LEU A 15 -8.79 3.47 -9.81
CA LEU A 15 -9.60 2.28 -9.59
C LEU A 15 -10.70 2.52 -8.56
N ALA A 16 -10.59 3.58 -7.75
CA ALA A 16 -11.61 4.08 -6.83
C ALA A 16 -11.36 5.56 -6.48
N GLU A 17 -12.38 6.29 -6.01
CA GLU A 17 -12.20 7.65 -5.48
C GLU A 17 -11.76 7.66 -4.01
N LYS A 18 -12.22 6.65 -3.24
CA LYS A 18 -11.85 6.42 -1.84
C LYS A 18 -11.65 4.94 -1.61
N CYS A 19 -10.67 4.59 -0.78
CA CYS A 19 -10.32 3.21 -0.51
C CYS A 19 -9.84 3.05 0.93
N THR A 20 -10.41 2.09 1.65
CA THR A 20 -9.91 1.61 2.94
C THR A 20 -9.42 0.18 2.78
N ILE A 21 -8.23 -0.09 3.32
CA ILE A 21 -7.61 -1.41 3.33
C ILE A 21 -7.37 -1.83 4.77
N GLN A 22 -7.71 -3.06 5.11
CA GLN A 22 -7.34 -3.71 6.36
C GLN A 22 -6.51 -4.95 6.04
N ILE A 23 -5.44 -5.16 6.81
CA ILE A 23 -4.54 -6.31 6.68
C ILE A 23 -4.38 -6.92 8.08
N ALA A 24 -4.59 -8.22 8.21
CA ALA A 24 -4.42 -8.95 9.47
C ALA A 24 -3.29 -9.99 9.36
N TYR A 25 -2.55 -10.16 10.45
CA TYR A 25 -1.48 -11.17 10.57
C TYR A 25 -1.69 -11.99 11.83
N ALA A 26 -1.31 -13.28 11.77
CA ALA A 26 -1.13 -14.11 12.95
C ALA A 26 0.36 -14.12 13.34
N ILE A 27 0.66 -14.08 14.64
CA ILE A 27 2.04 -14.15 15.14
C ILE A 27 2.68 -15.46 14.64
N GLY A 28 3.86 -15.35 14.04
CA GLY A 28 4.59 -16.48 13.46
C GLY A 28 4.21 -16.85 12.03
N VAL A 29 3.20 -16.21 11.43
CA VAL A 29 2.80 -16.41 10.03
C VAL A 29 3.25 -15.22 9.19
N ALA A 30 4.03 -15.49 8.14
CA ALA A 30 4.61 -14.43 7.30
C ALA A 30 3.56 -13.78 6.39
N ALA A 31 2.71 -14.57 5.74
CA ALA A 31 1.64 -14.06 4.89
C ALA A 31 0.49 -13.48 5.74
N PRO A 32 -0.24 -12.46 5.26
CA PRO A 32 -1.43 -12.00 5.94
C PRO A 32 -2.49 -13.11 6.00
N VAL A 33 -3.22 -13.19 7.11
CA VAL A 33 -4.37 -14.12 7.23
C VAL A 33 -5.62 -13.57 6.55
N SER A 34 -5.70 -12.25 6.38
CA SER A 34 -6.74 -11.61 5.59
C SER A 34 -6.30 -10.26 5.04
N VAL A 35 -6.82 -9.94 3.86
CA VAL A 35 -6.77 -8.61 3.23
C VAL A 35 -8.20 -8.22 2.88
N TYR A 36 -8.65 -7.09 3.40
CA TYR A 36 -9.99 -6.54 3.15
C TYR A 36 -9.87 -5.18 2.47
N VAL A 37 -10.71 -4.94 1.48
CA VAL A 37 -10.79 -3.69 0.72
C VAL A 37 -12.24 -3.20 0.76
N ASN A 38 -12.41 -1.89 0.95
CA ASN A 38 -13.70 -1.21 0.82
C ASN A 38 -13.51 0.07 0.01
N THR A 39 -14.13 0.15 -1.17
CA THR A 39 -14.12 1.36 -2.01
C THR A 39 -15.34 2.25 -1.78
N TYR A 40 -16.22 1.87 -0.85
CA TYR A 40 -17.42 2.62 -0.47
C TYR A 40 -18.31 2.97 -1.67
N GLY A 41 -18.43 2.03 -2.61
CA GLY A 41 -19.22 2.19 -3.84
C GLY A 41 -18.58 3.04 -4.92
N THR A 42 -17.31 3.44 -4.77
CA THR A 42 -16.59 4.27 -5.77
C THR A 42 -15.64 3.46 -6.66
N GLY A 43 -15.55 2.15 -6.45
CA GLY A 43 -14.68 1.26 -7.21
C GLY A 43 -15.15 1.06 -8.66
N LYS A 44 -14.21 1.06 -9.60
CA LYS A 44 -14.44 0.67 -11.01
C LYS A 44 -14.50 -0.84 -11.21
N ILE A 45 -13.95 -1.59 -10.25
CA ILE A 45 -14.01 -3.06 -10.18
C ILE A 45 -14.47 -3.48 -8.79
N ALA A 46 -14.88 -4.74 -8.64
CA ALA A 46 -15.36 -5.27 -7.36
C ALA A 46 -14.28 -5.22 -6.27
N ASP A 47 -14.66 -4.84 -5.06
CA ASP A 47 -13.76 -4.79 -3.89
C ASP A 47 -13.09 -6.14 -3.62
N ALA A 48 -13.79 -7.25 -3.84
CA ALA A 48 -13.24 -8.60 -3.74
C ALA A 48 -12.10 -8.85 -4.76
N LYS A 49 -12.21 -8.28 -5.97
CA LYS A 49 -11.16 -8.41 -6.99
C LYS A 49 -9.93 -7.57 -6.62
N LEU A 50 -10.12 -6.37 -6.09
CA LEU A 50 -9.02 -5.57 -5.53
C LEU A 50 -8.34 -6.30 -4.38
N ALA A 51 -9.11 -6.84 -3.43
CA ALA A 51 -8.58 -7.60 -2.30
C ALA A 51 -7.73 -8.79 -2.78
N GLN A 52 -8.20 -9.51 -3.81
CA GLN A 52 -7.46 -10.61 -4.42
C GLN A 52 -6.14 -10.16 -5.07
N ILE A 53 -6.16 -9.09 -5.87
CA ILE A 53 -4.93 -8.54 -6.50
C ILE A 53 -3.87 -8.23 -5.44
N LEU A 54 -4.29 -7.70 -4.29
CA LEU A 54 -3.39 -7.38 -3.18
C LEU A 54 -2.93 -8.62 -2.40
N SER A 55 -3.80 -9.62 -2.19
CA SER A 55 -3.46 -10.83 -1.42
C SER A 55 -2.61 -11.83 -2.19
N ASP A 56 -2.70 -11.83 -3.52
CA ASP A 56 -1.98 -12.76 -4.40
C ASP A 56 -0.56 -12.26 -4.75
N ASP A 57 -0.06 -11.26 -4.03
CA ASP A 57 1.28 -10.65 -4.20
C ASP A 57 1.55 -10.14 -5.63
N GLN A 58 0.51 -9.83 -6.43
CA GLN A 58 0.65 -9.40 -7.85
C GLN A 58 1.30 -8.02 -8.01
N VAL A 59 1.19 -7.17 -6.99
CA VAL A 59 1.68 -5.79 -7.01
C VAL A 59 2.85 -5.57 -6.04
N MET A 60 2.78 -6.18 -4.86
CA MET A 60 3.79 -6.10 -3.81
C MET A 60 3.55 -7.25 -2.83
N SER A 61 4.62 -7.89 -2.34
CA SER A 61 4.47 -8.91 -1.30
C SER A 61 4.06 -8.29 0.04
N LEU A 62 2.98 -8.79 0.62
CA LEU A 62 2.48 -8.33 1.92
C LEU A 62 3.12 -9.03 3.11
N THR A 63 4.14 -9.87 2.91
CA THR A 63 4.91 -10.37 4.05
C THR A 63 5.67 -9.24 4.76
N PRO A 64 5.97 -9.31 6.07
CA PRO A 64 6.78 -8.30 6.76
C PRO A 64 8.12 -8.03 6.08
N ARG A 65 8.75 -9.08 5.53
CA ARG A 65 9.98 -8.96 4.72
C ARG A 65 9.71 -8.24 3.40
N GLY A 66 8.68 -8.65 2.66
CA GLY A 66 8.29 -8.03 1.39
C GLY A 66 8.02 -6.54 1.53
N ILE A 67 7.25 -6.15 2.55
CA ILE A 67 6.97 -4.74 2.87
C ILE A 67 8.26 -3.97 3.16
N ARG A 68 9.16 -4.54 3.99
CA ARG A 68 10.43 -3.91 4.36
C ARG A 68 11.32 -3.68 3.14
N GLU A 69 11.43 -4.69 2.27
CA GLU A 69 12.31 -4.66 1.10
C GLU A 69 11.75 -3.74 0.02
N HIS A 70 10.47 -3.87 -0.32
CA HIS A 70 9.82 -3.06 -1.35
C HIS A 70 9.84 -1.57 -1.01
N LEU A 71 9.56 -1.21 0.25
CA LEU A 71 9.53 0.19 0.69
C LEU A 71 10.90 0.71 1.19
N GLY A 72 11.96 -0.10 1.13
CA GLY A 72 13.31 0.32 1.56
C GLY A 72 13.39 0.73 3.04
N LEU A 73 12.65 0.05 3.93
CA LEU A 73 12.45 0.51 5.31
C LEU A 73 13.65 0.28 6.23
N ASN A 74 14.65 -0.50 5.84
CA ASN A 74 15.82 -0.73 6.69
C ASN A 74 16.84 0.43 6.58
N GLN A 75 16.40 1.65 6.91
CA GLN A 75 17.14 2.91 6.76
C GLN A 75 16.75 3.92 7.87
N PRO A 76 17.60 4.90 8.23
CA PRO A 76 17.31 5.88 9.28
C PRO A 76 16.40 7.03 8.78
N ILE A 77 15.21 6.70 8.27
CA ILE A 77 14.29 7.65 7.58
C ILE A 77 13.13 8.16 8.46
N TYR A 78 13.10 7.79 9.74
CA TYR A 78 11.89 7.90 10.56
C TYR A 78 11.74 9.21 11.33
N VAL A 79 12.84 9.92 11.65
CA VAL A 79 12.79 11.17 12.43
C VAL A 79 11.84 12.20 11.81
N PRO A 80 11.86 12.46 10.48
CA PRO A 80 10.93 13.40 9.88
C PRO A 80 9.45 13.05 10.09
N SER A 81 9.11 11.77 10.29
CA SER A 81 7.72 11.31 10.46
C SER A 81 7.16 11.48 11.88
N SER A 82 8.01 11.77 12.88
CA SER A 82 7.59 11.85 14.28
C SER A 82 6.77 13.10 14.64
N ALA A 83 6.61 14.04 13.70
CA ALA A 83 5.78 15.23 13.84
C ALA A 83 5.03 15.50 12.52
N TYR A 84 3.87 16.15 12.62
CA TYR A 84 3.03 16.55 11.48
C TYR A 84 2.46 15.39 10.64
N GLY A 85 2.51 14.17 11.17
CA GLY A 85 1.88 13.00 10.58
C GLY A 85 2.78 12.21 9.62
N HIS A 86 2.50 10.91 9.55
CA HIS A 86 3.23 9.97 8.70
C HIS A 86 2.70 9.94 7.26
N PHE A 87 1.49 10.42 7.01
CA PHE A 87 0.77 10.28 5.74
C PHE A 87 0.39 11.63 5.15
N GLY A 88 0.24 11.68 3.83
CA GLY A 88 -0.11 12.91 3.10
C GLY A 88 1.08 13.81 2.77
N ARG A 89 2.30 13.38 3.08
CA ARG A 89 3.56 14.03 2.72
C ARG A 89 4.05 13.57 1.34
N THR A 90 5.11 14.20 0.85
CA THR A 90 5.71 13.82 -0.44
C THR A 90 6.78 12.76 -0.25
N ALA A 91 6.82 11.75 -1.13
CA ALA A 91 7.90 10.75 -1.10
C ALA A 91 9.25 11.43 -1.36
N GLY A 92 10.24 11.15 -0.51
CA GLY A 92 11.57 11.75 -0.57
C GLY A 92 11.67 13.17 -0.01
N GLU A 93 10.58 13.75 0.51
CA GLU A 93 10.53 15.15 0.97
C GLU A 93 11.62 15.53 1.97
N ALA A 94 11.97 14.62 2.88
CA ALA A 94 12.98 14.84 3.91
C ALA A 94 14.31 14.11 3.62
N GLY A 95 14.55 13.79 2.34
CA GLY A 95 15.73 13.07 1.87
C GLY A 95 15.41 11.69 1.26
N PRO A 96 16.38 11.05 0.60
CA PRO A 96 16.18 9.77 -0.08
C PRO A 96 15.55 8.70 0.81
N GLY A 97 14.53 8.00 0.31
CA GLY A 97 13.83 6.92 1.01
C GLY A 97 12.80 7.37 2.05
N THR A 98 12.77 8.65 2.44
CA THR A 98 11.74 9.14 3.38
C THR A 98 10.35 9.06 2.75
N PHE A 99 9.34 8.68 3.55
CA PHE A 99 7.94 8.55 3.11
C PHE A 99 7.76 7.71 1.84
N SER A 100 8.55 6.64 1.65
CA SER A 100 8.43 5.76 0.48
C SER A 100 7.00 5.22 0.27
N TRP A 101 6.24 5.04 1.35
CA TRP A 101 4.82 4.66 1.33
C TRP A 101 3.86 5.73 0.79
N GLU A 102 4.35 6.92 0.44
CA GLU A 102 3.58 7.96 -0.25
C GLU A 102 3.84 7.98 -1.76
N ALA A 103 4.71 7.12 -2.30
CA ALA A 103 4.92 6.99 -3.74
C ALA A 103 3.68 6.41 -4.46
N ARG A 104 3.60 6.65 -5.78
CA ARG A 104 2.48 6.26 -6.66
C ARG A 104 2.96 5.40 -7.85
N ASP A 105 3.96 4.59 -7.60
CA ASP A 105 4.72 3.79 -8.56
C ASP A 105 4.13 2.40 -8.82
N LEU A 106 3.03 2.03 -8.16
CA LEU A 106 2.25 0.83 -8.51
C LEU A 106 1.08 1.11 -9.46
N VAL A 107 0.91 2.35 -9.93
CA VAL A 107 -0.26 2.73 -10.74
C VAL A 107 -0.41 1.85 -11.99
N ASP A 108 0.65 1.69 -12.76
CA ASP A 108 0.60 0.92 -14.01
C ASP A 108 0.44 -0.59 -13.73
N THR A 109 1.11 -1.10 -12.70
CA THR A 109 0.99 -2.50 -12.25
C THR A 109 -0.44 -2.82 -11.79
N LEU A 110 -1.07 -1.93 -11.04
CA LEU A 110 -2.46 -2.09 -10.58
C LEU A 110 -3.45 -2.06 -11.74
N ARG A 111 -3.27 -1.15 -12.70
CA ARG A 111 -4.12 -1.09 -13.90
C ARG A 111 -4.00 -2.39 -14.70
N ALA A 112 -2.79 -2.88 -14.92
CA ALA A 112 -2.56 -4.14 -15.62
C ALA A 112 -3.18 -5.36 -14.90
N ALA A 113 -3.11 -5.41 -13.56
CA ALA A 113 -3.69 -6.49 -12.77
C ALA A 113 -5.24 -6.41 -12.70
N ALA A 114 -5.80 -5.22 -12.83
CA ALA A 114 -7.25 -4.99 -12.82
C ALA A 114 -7.95 -5.43 -14.11
N GLY A 115 -7.22 -5.47 -15.23
CA GLY A 115 -7.74 -5.77 -16.57
C GLY A 115 -8.02 -4.50 -17.36
#